data_AF-A0A1A7KFR9-F1
#
_entry.id   AF-A0A1A7KFR9-F1
#
_cell.length_a   1.000
_cell.length_b   1.000
_cell.length_c   1.000
_cell.angle_alpha   90.00
_cell.angle_beta   90.00
_cell.angle_gamma   90.00
#
_symmetry.space_group_name_H-M   'P 1'
#
loop_
_entity.id
_entity.type
_entity.pdbx_description
1 polymer ?
#
loop_
_entity_poly.entity_id
_entity_poly.type
_entity_poly.pdbx_seq_one_letter_code
_entity_poly.pdbx_strand_id
1 'polypeptide(L)'
;MKLYCILLFLLMLINCNKEPKVFEFTTETVDKNIAKELELIKNQKPYGLVFQDEKYEVWNNCSGEWGGTIYFKNKHNGKIRYAQSTCAVSVNKIGDKYYISNASTHLYEKSSILEIINPEKMELTLRLPPFHPEIETREYETKSNLGTKTIVDSVGVSILTSFVYKNNLYSILKNYKNDIITISKVENTKFKTVQTLDGLILNGSPQILKESENHQKLYFQHPKSGILDVKDNKIKFTFYKKQLKI
;
A
#
# COMPACT_ATOMS: atom_id res chain seq x y z
N MET A 1 40.18 -33.81 24.14
CA MET A 1 38.88 -33.20 24.52
C MET A 1 38.78 -31.71 24.17
N LYS A 2 39.78 -30.86 24.45
CA LYS A 2 39.74 -29.42 24.13
C LYS A 2 39.65 -29.07 22.63
N LEU A 3 40.26 -29.87 21.74
CA LEU A 3 40.26 -29.61 20.29
C LEU A 3 38.89 -29.86 19.63
N TYR A 4 38.14 -30.86 20.13
CA TYR A 4 36.79 -31.16 19.64
C TYR A 4 35.78 -30.08 20.02
N CYS A 5 35.90 -29.49 21.22
CA CYS A 5 35.03 -28.37 21.63
C CYS A 5 35.25 -27.12 20.77
N ILE A 6 36.49 -26.84 20.36
CA ILE A 6 36.82 -25.69 19.49
C ILE A 6 36.27 -25.92 18.08
N LEU A 7 36.35 -27.14 17.55
CA LEU A 7 35.81 -27.47 16.23
C LEU A 7 34.27 -27.39 16.19
N LEU A 8 33.59 -27.82 17.27
CA LEU A 8 32.13 -27.72 17.40
C LEU A 8 31.67 -26.25 17.47
N PHE A 9 32.44 -25.39 18.13
CA PHE A 9 32.16 -23.95 18.22
C PHE A 9 32.39 -23.24 16.86
N LEU A 10 33.39 -23.65 16.09
CA LEU A 10 33.64 -23.14 14.74
C LEU A 10 32.52 -23.53 13.75
N LEU A 11 32.00 -24.75 13.85
CA LEU A 11 30.88 -25.22 13.03
C LEU A 11 29.56 -24.48 13.33
N MET A 12 29.34 -24.04 14.57
CA MET A 12 28.19 -23.20 14.94
C MET A 12 28.29 -21.77 14.37
N LEU A 13 29.50 -21.25 14.13
CA LEU A 13 29.71 -19.92 13.53
C LEU A 13 29.50 -19.91 12.00
N ILE A 14 29.60 -21.07 11.34
CA ILE A 14 29.42 -21.19 9.87
C ILE A 14 27.93 -21.26 9.48
N ASN A 15 27.04 -21.56 10.42
CA ASN A 15 25.60 -21.65 10.17
C ASN A 15 24.86 -20.30 10.33
N CYS A 16 25.49 -19.21 9.89
CA CYS A 16 24.79 -17.95 9.66
C CYS A 16 23.99 -18.08 8.35
N ASN A 17 22.97 -18.95 8.35
CA ASN A 17 21.98 -18.99 7.29
C ASN A 17 21.26 -17.64 7.30
N LYS A 18 21.67 -16.73 6.41
CA LYS A 18 20.83 -15.57 6.08
C LYS A 18 19.45 -16.13 5.75
N GLU A 19 18.43 -15.68 6.48
CA GLU A 19 17.06 -16.10 6.19
C GLU A 19 16.79 -15.95 4.69
N PRO A 20 16.20 -16.97 4.04
CA PRO A 20 15.93 -16.90 2.61
C PRO A 20 15.09 -15.66 2.32
N LYS A 21 15.55 -14.84 1.36
CA LYS A 21 14.81 -13.63 0.97
C LYS A 21 13.42 -14.03 0.50
N VAL A 22 12.40 -13.53 1.20
CA VAL A 22 10.99 -13.79 0.85
C VAL A 22 10.64 -13.17 -0.50
N PHE A 23 11.27 -12.03 -0.84
CA PHE A 23 10.99 -11.27 -2.05
C PHE A 23 12.23 -11.12 -2.94
N GLU A 24 12.04 -11.37 -4.23
CA GLU A 24 13.02 -11.08 -5.27
C GLU A 24 12.89 -9.61 -5.66
N PHE A 25 13.90 -8.80 -5.34
CA PHE A 25 13.92 -7.39 -5.72
C PHE A 25 14.95 -7.15 -6.82
N THR A 26 14.51 -6.55 -7.92
CA THR A 26 15.39 -6.14 -9.03
C THR A 26 15.11 -4.71 -9.46
N THR A 27 16.12 -4.07 -10.03
CA THR A 27 15.99 -2.75 -10.65
C THR A 27 16.52 -2.81 -12.07
N GLU A 28 15.92 -2.02 -12.96
CA GLU A 28 16.45 -1.81 -14.30
C GLU A 28 16.27 -0.35 -14.71
N THR A 29 17.08 0.09 -15.68
CA THR A 29 16.89 1.39 -16.33
C THR A 29 16.63 1.18 -17.81
N VAL A 30 15.56 1.79 -18.32
CA VAL A 30 15.18 1.70 -19.73
C VAL A 30 15.30 3.06 -20.41
N ASP A 31 15.79 3.06 -21.65
CA ASP A 31 15.75 4.24 -22.52
C ASP A 31 14.41 4.35 -23.25
N LYS A 32 13.35 4.50 -22.44
CA LYS A 32 11.97 4.70 -22.90
C LYS A 32 11.38 5.94 -22.22
N ASN A 33 10.32 6.48 -22.82
CA ASN A 33 9.50 7.52 -22.21
C ASN A 33 8.32 6.87 -21.47
N ILE A 34 8.12 7.22 -20.21
CA ILE A 34 7.03 6.71 -19.37
C ILE A 34 5.64 7.18 -19.84
N ALA A 35 5.55 8.21 -20.68
CA ALA A 35 4.29 8.82 -21.13
C ALA A 35 3.26 7.80 -21.63
N LYS A 36 3.69 6.83 -22.46
CA LYS A 36 2.80 5.78 -22.99
C LYS A 36 2.21 4.90 -21.89
N GLU A 37 3.00 4.61 -20.85
CA GLU A 37 2.55 3.84 -19.70
C GLU A 37 1.55 4.65 -18.86
N LEU A 38 1.78 5.96 -18.71
CA LEU A 38 0.87 6.85 -17.96
C LEU A 38 -0.47 7.07 -18.66
N GLU A 39 -0.49 7.11 -20.00
CA GLU A 39 -1.73 7.21 -20.79
C GLU A 39 -2.67 6.03 -20.55
N LEU A 40 -2.14 4.82 -20.34
CA LEU A 40 -2.94 3.63 -20.06
C LEU A 40 -3.71 3.74 -18.73
N ILE A 41 -3.17 4.45 -17.74
CA ILE A 41 -3.75 4.52 -16.39
C ILE A 41 -4.86 5.57 -16.34
N LYS A 42 -4.69 6.70 -17.05
CA LYS A 42 -5.65 7.82 -17.05
C LYS A 42 -7.07 7.40 -17.43
N ASN A 43 -7.22 6.30 -18.17
CA ASN A 43 -8.49 5.84 -18.71
C ASN A 43 -9.08 4.60 -18.02
N GLN A 44 -8.43 4.04 -16.99
CA GLN A 44 -8.79 2.69 -16.53
C GLN A 44 -9.78 2.59 -15.37
N LYS A 45 -9.88 3.60 -14.48
CA LYS A 45 -10.76 3.52 -13.31
C LYS A 45 -11.47 4.84 -13.04
N PRO A 46 -12.76 4.81 -12.65
CA PRO A 46 -13.40 6.00 -12.14
C PRO A 46 -12.63 6.49 -10.91
N TYR A 47 -12.45 7.80 -10.83
CA TYR A 47 -11.74 8.38 -9.72
C TYR A 47 -12.40 8.03 -8.37
N GLY A 48 -11.57 7.77 -7.36
CA GLY A 48 -12.00 7.35 -6.03
C GLY A 48 -12.22 5.84 -5.88
N LEU A 49 -12.37 5.07 -6.96
CA LEU A 49 -12.47 3.61 -6.86
C LEU A 49 -11.09 2.99 -6.57
N VAL A 50 -10.90 2.45 -5.38
CA VAL A 50 -9.61 1.88 -4.94
C VAL A 50 -9.55 0.36 -5.04
N PHE A 51 -10.69 -0.32 -5.00
CA PHE A 51 -10.77 -1.78 -5.08
C PHE A 51 -12.15 -2.26 -5.50
N GLN A 52 -12.21 -3.44 -6.10
CA GLN A 52 -13.47 -4.14 -6.32
C GLN A 52 -13.28 -5.64 -6.20
N ASP A 53 -14.30 -6.33 -5.70
CA ASP A 53 -14.44 -7.77 -5.83
C ASP A 53 -15.84 -8.12 -6.32
N GLU A 54 -16.25 -9.37 -6.18
CA GLU A 54 -17.58 -9.85 -6.59
C GLU A 54 -18.72 -9.16 -5.83
N LYS A 55 -18.50 -8.75 -4.58
CA LYS A 55 -19.55 -8.27 -3.67
C LYS A 55 -19.55 -6.77 -3.50
N TYR A 56 -18.40 -6.11 -3.51
CA TYR A 56 -18.25 -4.70 -3.20
C TYR A 56 -17.44 -3.94 -4.24
N GLU A 57 -17.86 -2.70 -4.47
CA GLU A 57 -16.99 -1.62 -4.95
C GLU A 57 -16.52 -0.84 -3.73
N VAL A 58 -15.22 -0.60 -3.63
CA VAL A 58 -14.62 0.13 -2.51
C VAL A 58 -14.08 1.45 -3.00
N TRP A 59 -14.60 2.53 -2.45
CA TRP A 59 -14.31 3.90 -2.84
C TRP A 59 -13.63 4.65 -1.70
N ASN A 60 -12.72 5.56 -2.03
CA ASN A 60 -12.12 6.47 -1.08
C ASN A 60 -12.54 7.92 -1.35
N ASN A 61 -12.57 8.70 -0.28
CA ASN A 61 -12.46 10.14 -0.33
C ASN A 61 -11.31 10.54 0.60
N CYS A 62 -10.37 11.33 0.08
CA CYS A 62 -9.20 11.81 0.81
C CYS A 62 -9.26 13.33 0.80
N SER A 63 -9.29 13.92 1.99
CA SER A 63 -9.32 15.36 2.20
C SER A 63 -7.99 15.84 2.80
N GLY A 64 -6.89 15.23 2.34
CA GLY A 64 -5.54 15.51 2.82
C GLY A 64 -5.39 15.30 4.33
N GLU A 65 -5.01 16.37 5.03
CA GLU A 65 -4.73 16.36 6.47
C GLU A 65 -5.99 16.28 7.33
N TRP A 66 -7.14 16.61 6.74
CA TRP A 66 -8.42 16.67 7.43
C TRP A 66 -9.04 15.27 7.63
N GLY A 67 -8.55 14.30 6.87
CA GLY A 67 -8.90 12.89 7.01
C GLY A 67 -9.45 12.32 5.71
N GLY A 68 -10.28 11.31 5.85
CA GLY A 68 -10.95 10.70 4.70
C GLY A 68 -12.00 9.70 5.13
N THR A 69 -12.65 9.13 4.13
CA THR A 69 -13.72 8.15 4.31
C THR A 69 -13.51 7.02 3.33
N ILE A 70 -13.65 5.78 3.81
CA ILE A 70 -13.75 4.61 2.94
C ILE A 70 -15.21 4.21 2.82
N TYR A 71 -15.64 3.87 1.61
CA TYR A 71 -17.00 3.46 1.31
C TYR A 71 -17.01 2.07 0.69
N PHE A 72 -17.94 1.23 1.11
CA PHE A 72 -18.22 -0.08 0.58
C PHE A 72 -19.63 -0.08 -0.02
N LYS A 73 -19.73 -0.07 -1.34
CA LYS A 73 -20.99 -0.17 -2.05
C LYS A 73 -21.23 -1.63 -2.41
N ASN A 74 -22.27 -2.22 -1.82
CA ASN A 74 -22.66 -3.60 -2.10
C ASN A 74 -23.27 -3.69 -3.50
N LYS A 75 -22.69 -4.53 -4.38
CA LYS A 75 -23.10 -4.68 -5.78
C LYS A 75 -24.47 -5.33 -5.94
N HIS A 76 -24.92 -6.13 -4.98
CA HIS A 76 -26.18 -6.85 -5.06
C HIS A 76 -27.39 -6.03 -4.63
N ASN A 77 -27.24 -5.19 -3.60
CA ASN A 77 -28.37 -4.45 -3.02
C ASN A 77 -28.20 -2.92 -3.09
N GLY A 78 -27.08 -2.42 -3.61
CA GLY A 78 -26.79 -1.00 -3.78
C GLY A 78 -26.50 -0.23 -2.48
N LYS A 79 -26.59 -0.86 -1.31
CA LYS A 79 -26.35 -0.18 -0.02
C LYS A 79 -24.89 0.25 0.10
N ILE A 80 -24.70 1.48 0.57
CA ILE A 80 -23.38 2.06 0.78
C ILE A 80 -23.10 2.13 2.27
N ARG A 81 -21.98 1.53 2.65
CA ARG A 81 -21.47 1.48 4.01
C ARG A 81 -20.20 2.31 4.08
N TYR A 82 -19.92 2.96 5.20
CA TYR A 82 -18.76 3.84 5.29
C TYR A 82 -18.16 3.83 6.68
N ALA A 83 -16.87 4.15 6.73
CA ALA A 83 -16.12 4.32 7.96
C ALA A 83 -14.99 5.33 7.78
N GLN A 84 -14.53 5.86 8.90
CA GLN A 84 -13.45 6.81 8.97
C GLN A 84 -12.18 6.17 8.42
N SER A 85 -11.48 6.95 7.63
CA SER A 85 -10.20 6.63 7.04
C SER A 85 -9.31 7.88 7.11
N THR A 86 -8.05 7.72 6.74
CA THR A 86 -7.24 8.86 6.25
C THR A 86 -7.28 8.80 4.72
N CYS A 87 -6.17 8.93 4.01
CA CYS A 87 -6.14 8.68 2.58
C CYS A 87 -5.82 7.20 2.32
N ALA A 88 -6.83 6.44 1.92
CA ALA A 88 -6.67 5.03 1.60
C ALA A 88 -5.85 4.88 0.30
N VAL A 89 -4.65 4.30 0.41
CA VAL A 89 -3.72 4.09 -0.71
C VAL A 89 -3.88 2.70 -1.33
N SER A 90 -4.33 1.71 -0.57
CA SER A 90 -4.60 0.37 -1.11
C SER A 90 -5.60 -0.38 -0.27
N VAL A 91 -6.41 -1.22 -0.92
CA VAL A 91 -7.32 -2.15 -0.27
C VAL A 91 -6.99 -3.57 -0.73
N ASN A 92 -6.89 -4.47 0.24
CA ASN A 92 -6.56 -5.87 0.02
C ASN A 92 -7.56 -6.77 0.73
N LYS A 93 -7.87 -7.92 0.14
CA LYS A 93 -8.75 -8.92 0.73
C LYS A 93 -7.95 -10.18 1.07
N ILE A 94 -8.12 -10.70 2.28
CA ILE A 94 -7.55 -11.97 2.73
C ILE A 94 -8.67 -12.78 3.39
N GLY A 95 -9.08 -13.87 2.74
CA GLY A 95 -10.33 -14.55 3.08
C GLY A 95 -11.52 -13.59 2.96
N ASP A 96 -12.34 -13.49 4.00
CA ASP A 96 -13.50 -12.60 4.04
C ASP A 96 -13.22 -11.20 4.60
N LYS A 97 -11.95 -10.90 4.89
CA LYS A 97 -11.55 -9.65 5.54
C LYS A 97 -10.94 -8.68 4.54
N TYR A 98 -11.25 -7.40 4.72
CA TYR A 98 -10.66 -6.29 3.99
C TYR A 98 -9.64 -5.57 4.86
N TYR A 99 -8.54 -5.16 4.24
CA TYR A 99 -7.46 -4.40 4.87
C TYR A 99 -7.27 -3.09 4.12
N ILE A 100 -7.57 -1.98 4.79
CA ILE A 100 -7.45 -0.63 4.23
C ILE A 100 -6.14 -0.05 4.71
N SER A 101 -5.19 0.16 3.79
CA SER A 101 -3.94 0.85 4.12
C SER A 101 -4.12 2.33 3.88
N ASN A 102 -3.88 3.10 4.93
CA ASN A 102 -4.01 4.54 4.93
C ASN A 102 -2.64 5.18 5.08
N ALA A 103 -2.42 6.27 4.34
CA ALA A 103 -1.28 7.15 4.52
C ALA A 103 -1.77 8.60 4.66
N SER A 104 -1.00 9.40 5.38
CA SER A 104 -1.18 10.84 5.50
C SER A 104 0.20 11.49 5.51
N THR A 105 0.46 12.30 4.49
CA THR A 105 1.77 12.93 4.23
C THR A 105 1.98 14.21 5.04
N HIS A 106 1.23 14.42 6.12
CA HIS A 106 1.36 15.61 6.97
C HIS A 106 2.39 15.42 8.08
N LEU A 107 3.19 16.47 8.33
CA LEU A 107 4.26 16.57 9.32
C LEU A 107 5.27 15.42 9.26
N TYR A 108 5.00 14.33 9.99
CA TYR A 108 5.92 13.24 10.27
C TYR A 108 5.57 11.95 9.54
N GLU A 109 4.65 12.00 8.55
CA GLU A 109 4.04 10.84 7.91
C GLU A 109 3.30 9.94 8.91
N LYS A 110 2.01 9.75 8.70
CA LYS A 110 1.21 8.82 9.50
C LYS A 110 0.64 7.75 8.62
N SER A 111 0.72 6.52 9.08
CA SER A 111 0.13 5.38 8.38
C SER A 111 -0.60 4.46 9.32
N SER A 112 -1.73 3.95 8.86
CA SER A 112 -2.50 2.95 9.58
C SER A 112 -3.00 1.86 8.66
N ILE A 113 -3.34 0.71 9.23
CA ILE A 113 -4.12 -0.31 8.52
C ILE A 113 -5.37 -0.61 9.34
N LEU A 114 -6.52 -0.53 8.68
CA LEU A 114 -7.82 -0.92 9.22
C LEU A 114 -8.18 -2.33 8.72
N GLU A 115 -8.61 -3.20 9.62
CA GLU A 115 -9.28 -4.47 9.31
C GLU A 115 -10.80 -4.26 9.34
N ILE A 116 -11.49 -4.75 8.31
CA ILE A 116 -12.94 -4.75 8.19
C ILE A 116 -13.39 -6.19 7.89
N ILE A 117 -14.08 -6.82 8.84
CA ILE A 117 -14.54 -8.21 8.72
C ILE A 117 -15.86 -8.28 7.96
N ASN A 118 -16.78 -7.36 8.21
CA ASN A 118 -18.09 -7.34 7.55
C ASN A 118 -18.52 -5.89 7.30
N PRO A 119 -18.40 -5.40 6.05
CA PRO A 119 -18.84 -4.06 5.68
C PRO A 119 -20.29 -3.75 6.04
N GLU A 120 -21.18 -4.75 6.09
CA GLU A 120 -22.60 -4.54 6.46
C GLU A 120 -22.81 -4.10 7.92
N LYS A 121 -21.79 -4.26 8.77
CA LYS A 121 -21.81 -3.78 10.15
C LYS A 121 -21.34 -2.34 10.30
N MET A 122 -20.86 -1.70 9.23
CA MET A 122 -20.49 -0.28 9.26
C MET A 122 -21.72 0.62 9.11
N GLU A 123 -21.53 1.92 9.30
CA GLU A 123 -22.61 2.91 9.21
C GLU A 123 -23.16 2.99 7.77
N LEU A 124 -24.47 3.27 7.63
CA LEU A 124 -25.14 3.38 6.33
C LEU A 124 -25.11 4.83 5.84
N THR A 125 -24.78 5.03 4.56
CA THR A 125 -24.98 6.32 3.89
C THR A 125 -25.83 6.15 2.64
N LEU A 126 -26.49 7.23 2.23
CA LEU A 126 -27.30 7.28 1.01
C LEU A 126 -26.49 7.69 -0.21
N ARG A 127 -25.30 8.28 -0.03
CA ARG A 127 -24.51 8.86 -1.12
C ARG A 127 -23.04 8.48 -1.05
N LEU A 128 -22.49 8.13 -2.21
CA LEU A 128 -21.05 8.25 -2.47
C LEU A 128 -20.78 9.73 -2.78
N PRO A 129 -19.69 10.32 -2.25
CA PRO A 129 -19.34 11.69 -2.57
C PRO A 129 -19.00 11.82 -4.07
N PRO A 130 -19.37 12.92 -4.72
CA PRO A 130 -18.81 13.23 -6.03
C PRO A 130 -17.29 13.42 -5.86
N PHE A 131 -16.52 12.73 -6.70
CA PHE A 131 -15.06 12.82 -6.61
C PHE A 131 -14.56 14.05 -7.35
N HIS A 132 -13.84 14.92 -6.63
CA HIS A 132 -13.19 16.10 -7.17
C HIS A 132 -11.73 16.10 -6.71
N PRO A 133 -10.77 15.63 -7.54
CA PRO A 133 -9.36 15.52 -7.12
C PRO A 133 -8.75 16.88 -6.79
N GLU A 134 -9.31 17.95 -7.36
CA GLU A 134 -8.87 19.33 -7.22
C GLU A 134 -9.44 20.01 -5.95
N ILE A 135 -10.40 19.39 -5.26
CA ILE A 135 -11.15 20.02 -4.17
C ILE A 135 -11.00 19.17 -2.89
N GLU A 136 -10.19 19.67 -1.96
CA GLU A 136 -10.17 19.15 -0.60
C GLU A 136 -11.39 19.71 0.17
N THR A 137 -12.30 18.84 0.56
CA THR A 137 -13.50 19.22 1.33
C THR A 137 -13.77 18.27 2.48
N ARG A 138 -14.25 18.82 3.59
CA ARG A 138 -14.62 18.08 4.79
C ARG A 138 -16.07 17.60 4.78
N GLU A 139 -16.86 17.99 3.76
CA GLU A 139 -18.29 17.68 3.68
C GLU A 139 -18.58 16.16 3.78
N TYR A 140 -17.65 15.36 3.28
CA TYR A 140 -17.80 13.91 3.15
C TYR A 140 -16.95 13.12 4.16
N GLU A 141 -16.34 13.80 5.13
CA GLU A 141 -15.62 13.15 6.23
C GLU A 141 -16.59 12.54 7.23
N THR A 142 -16.32 11.28 7.60
CA THR A 142 -17.01 10.64 8.70
C THR A 142 -16.12 10.52 9.92
N LYS A 143 -16.75 10.49 11.10
CA LYS A 143 -16.10 10.13 12.37
C LYS A 143 -16.42 8.69 12.80
N SER A 144 -17.16 7.95 11.97
CA SER A 144 -17.62 6.61 12.31
C SER A 144 -16.49 5.59 12.25
N ASN A 145 -16.20 4.92 13.35
CA ASN A 145 -15.30 3.76 13.38
C ASN A 145 -16.09 2.45 13.50
N LEU A 146 -17.39 2.48 13.24
CA LEU A 146 -18.24 1.30 13.38
C LEU A 146 -17.83 0.23 12.36
N GLY A 147 -17.58 -1.00 12.84
CA GLY A 147 -17.22 -2.13 12.00
C GLY A 147 -15.76 -2.17 11.53
N THR A 148 -14.91 -1.24 12.00
CA THR A 148 -13.47 -1.21 11.72
C THR A 148 -12.65 -1.60 12.96
N LYS A 149 -11.45 -2.11 12.71
CA LYS A 149 -10.43 -2.36 13.74
C LYS A 149 -9.07 -1.91 13.23
N THR A 150 -8.45 -0.94 13.90
CA THR A 150 -7.06 -0.57 13.59
C THR A 150 -6.10 -1.68 14.03
N ILE A 151 -5.33 -2.23 13.09
CA ILE A 151 -4.33 -3.27 13.37
C ILE A 151 -2.91 -2.73 13.48
N VAL A 152 -2.65 -1.54 12.94
CA VAL A 152 -1.42 -0.77 13.14
C VAL A 152 -1.74 0.71 12.95
N ASP A 153 -1.13 1.54 13.77
CA ASP A 153 -1.11 3.00 13.65
C ASP A 153 0.31 3.47 13.99
N SER A 154 0.98 4.08 13.02
CA SER A 154 2.40 4.38 13.08
C SER A 154 2.68 5.79 12.58
N VAL A 155 3.59 6.47 13.28
CA VAL A 155 4.16 7.76 12.89
C VAL A 155 5.58 7.54 12.38
N GLY A 156 6.05 8.38 11.45
CA GLY A 156 7.41 8.29 10.90
C GLY A 156 7.54 7.34 9.71
N VAL A 157 6.43 6.78 9.23
CA VAL A 157 6.39 5.88 8.07
C VAL A 157 5.18 6.17 7.20
N SER A 158 5.37 6.07 5.89
CA SER A 158 4.34 6.22 4.87
C SER A 158 4.13 4.90 4.15
N ILE A 159 2.90 4.35 4.16
CA ILE A 159 2.56 3.20 3.31
C ILE A 159 2.44 3.69 1.88
N LEU A 160 3.30 3.22 0.99
CA LEU A 160 3.17 3.47 -0.45
C LEU A 160 2.11 2.56 -1.07
N THR A 161 2.04 1.32 -0.59
CA THR A 161 1.00 0.34 -0.96
C THR A 161 1.07 -0.87 -0.02
N SER A 162 0.03 -1.68 -0.02
CA SER A 162 0.06 -3.03 0.54
C SER A 162 -0.38 -4.06 -0.50
N PHE A 163 0.09 -5.29 -0.35
CA PHE A 163 -0.17 -6.41 -1.25
C PHE A 163 -0.24 -7.73 -0.48
N VAL A 164 -0.93 -8.71 -1.05
CA VAL A 164 -1.10 -10.05 -0.45
C VAL A 164 -0.11 -11.02 -1.08
N TYR A 165 0.63 -11.75 -0.27
CA TYR A 165 1.44 -12.87 -0.72
C TYR A 165 1.33 -14.03 0.28
N LYS A 166 1.04 -15.24 -0.21
CA LYS A 166 0.84 -16.45 0.62
C LYS A 166 -0.05 -16.18 1.85
N ASN A 167 -1.22 -15.57 1.62
CA ASN A 167 -2.21 -15.25 2.66
C ASN A 167 -1.71 -14.31 3.79
N ASN A 168 -0.63 -13.56 3.53
CA ASN A 168 -0.10 -12.56 4.45
C ASN A 168 -0.16 -11.17 3.78
N LEU A 169 -0.48 -10.15 4.59
CA LEU A 169 -0.45 -8.76 4.16
C LEU A 169 0.96 -8.19 4.36
N TYR A 170 1.55 -7.70 3.27
CA TYR A 170 2.81 -6.95 3.29
C TYR A 170 2.56 -5.52 2.83
N SER A 171 3.38 -4.60 3.31
CA SER A 171 3.32 -3.18 2.96
C SER A 171 4.70 -2.71 2.51
N ILE A 172 4.73 -1.95 1.42
CA ILE A 172 5.91 -1.19 1.02
C ILE A 172 5.85 0.14 1.75
N LEU A 173 6.81 0.36 2.66
CA LEU A 173 6.87 1.53 3.51
C LEU A 173 8.03 2.41 3.12
N LYS A 174 7.81 3.72 3.16
CA LYS A 174 8.86 4.74 3.16
C LYS A 174 9.07 5.25 4.59
N ASN A 175 10.32 5.23 5.07
CA ASN A 175 10.65 5.89 6.33
C ASN A 175 10.79 7.41 6.13
N TYR A 176 10.14 8.20 6.98
CA TYR A 176 10.13 9.67 6.88
C TYR A 176 11.51 10.30 7.11
N LYS A 177 12.34 9.72 7.99
CA LYS A 177 13.60 10.36 8.43
C LYS A 177 14.77 10.14 7.49
N ASN A 178 14.80 9.00 6.79
CA ASN A 178 15.97 8.59 6.00
C ASN A 178 15.60 8.05 4.61
N ASP A 179 14.34 8.19 4.20
CA ASP A 179 13.80 7.77 2.91
C ASP A 179 13.99 6.27 2.60
N ILE A 180 14.37 5.44 3.58
CA ILE A 180 14.57 4.00 3.37
C ILE A 180 13.24 3.34 3.01
N ILE A 181 13.24 2.60 1.91
CA ILE A 181 12.11 1.81 1.46
C ILE A 181 12.23 0.38 1.98
N THR A 182 11.16 -0.12 2.61
CA THR A 182 11.12 -1.49 3.15
C THR A 182 9.86 -2.21 2.73
N ILE A 183 9.94 -3.53 2.67
CA ILE A 183 8.78 -4.41 2.75
C ILE A 183 8.63 -4.81 4.21
N SER A 184 7.47 -4.56 4.77
CA SER A 184 7.14 -4.86 6.16
C SER A 184 5.84 -5.64 6.27
N LYS A 185 5.64 -6.33 7.38
CA LYS A 185 4.35 -6.89 7.78
C LYS A 185 3.96 -6.38 9.16
N VAL A 186 2.68 -6.47 9.50
CA VAL A 186 2.20 -6.13 10.85
C VAL A 186 2.43 -7.33 11.77
N GLU A 187 3.18 -7.12 12.85
CA GLU A 187 3.33 -8.06 13.97
C GLU A 187 3.15 -7.30 15.27
N ASN A 188 2.30 -7.80 16.19
CA ASN A 188 2.06 -7.16 17.49
C ASN A 188 1.78 -5.65 17.37
N THR A 189 0.86 -5.30 16.47
CA THR A 189 0.42 -3.93 16.14
C THR A 189 1.51 -2.97 15.67
N LYS A 190 2.66 -3.48 15.21
CA LYS A 190 3.77 -2.70 14.67
C LYS A 190 4.20 -3.21 13.31
N PHE A 191 4.74 -2.32 12.49
CA PHE A 191 5.43 -2.72 11.28
C PHE A 191 6.77 -3.38 11.63
N LYS A 192 6.99 -4.57 11.11
CA LYS A 192 8.26 -5.28 11.18
C LYS A 192 8.82 -5.44 9.77
N THR A 193 10.00 -4.89 9.56
CA THR A 193 10.74 -5.02 8.31
C THR A 193 11.07 -6.47 8.03
N VAL A 194 10.72 -6.92 6.83
CA VAL A 194 11.09 -8.21 6.26
C VAL A 194 12.28 -8.05 5.31
N GLN A 195 12.30 -6.97 4.55
CA GLN A 195 13.35 -6.70 3.56
C GLN A 195 13.48 -5.20 3.30
N THR A 196 14.71 -4.73 3.13
CA THR A 196 15.00 -3.38 2.62
C THR A 196 15.11 -3.41 1.10
N LEU A 197 14.57 -2.39 0.42
CA LEU A 197 14.68 -2.20 -1.02
C LEU A 197 15.74 -1.15 -1.32
N ASP A 198 17.00 -1.58 -1.33
CA ASP A 198 18.16 -0.69 -1.48
C ASP A 198 18.18 0.01 -2.85
N GLY A 199 18.64 1.27 -2.87
CA GLY A 199 18.81 2.05 -4.11
C GLY A 199 17.51 2.66 -4.67
N LEU A 200 16.39 2.56 -3.95
CA LEU A 200 15.16 3.27 -4.26
C LEU A 200 15.05 4.58 -3.48
N ILE A 201 14.76 5.66 -4.20
CA ILE A 201 14.34 6.94 -3.63
C ILE A 201 12.98 7.26 -4.27
N LEU A 202 11.92 7.13 -3.49
CA LEU A 202 10.54 7.30 -3.94
C LEU A 202 9.95 8.53 -3.24
N ASN A 203 9.53 9.52 -4.02
CA ASN A 203 8.90 10.74 -3.50
C ASN A 203 7.55 10.96 -4.18
N GLY A 204 6.67 11.62 -3.45
CA GLY A 204 5.29 11.88 -3.88
C GLY A 204 4.39 10.66 -3.80
N SER A 205 3.11 10.90 -4.03
CA SER A 205 2.06 9.87 -4.03
C SER A 205 2.03 9.17 -5.38
N PRO A 206 2.31 7.85 -5.45
CA PRO A 206 2.24 7.13 -6.71
C PRO A 206 0.79 6.99 -7.17
N GLN A 207 0.59 6.92 -8.49
CA GLN A 207 -0.65 6.37 -9.01
C GLN A 207 -0.58 4.85 -8.93
N ILE A 208 -1.62 4.21 -8.40
CA ILE A 208 -1.63 2.77 -8.13
C ILE A 208 -2.62 2.09 -9.06
N LEU A 209 -2.12 1.17 -9.87
CA LEU A 209 -2.91 0.29 -10.70
C LEU A 209 -2.85 -1.14 -10.16
N LYS A 210 -3.93 -1.57 -9.50
CA LYS A 210 -4.14 -2.99 -9.16
C LYS A 210 -4.72 -3.71 -10.38
N GLU A 211 -3.93 -4.62 -10.97
CA GLU A 211 -4.29 -5.43 -12.15
C GLU A 211 -4.97 -6.75 -11.73
N SER A 212 -4.53 -7.33 -10.62
CA SER A 212 -5.15 -8.51 -9.97
C SER A 212 -4.88 -8.49 -8.47
N GLU A 213 -5.34 -9.49 -7.71
CA GLU A 213 -5.06 -9.57 -6.27
C GLU A 213 -3.56 -9.64 -5.92
N ASN A 214 -2.77 -10.24 -6.80
CA ASN A 214 -1.33 -10.48 -6.63
C ASN A 214 -0.45 -9.65 -7.59
N HIS A 215 -1.03 -8.71 -8.34
CA HIS A 215 -0.29 -7.89 -9.30
C HIS A 215 -0.76 -6.43 -9.25
N GLN A 216 0.18 -5.54 -8.96
CA GLN A 216 -0.07 -4.11 -8.93
C GLN A 216 1.17 -3.32 -9.35
N LYS A 217 0.92 -2.16 -9.95
CA LYS A 217 1.94 -1.23 -10.40
C LYS A 217 1.77 0.13 -9.74
N LEU A 218 2.88 0.71 -9.30
CA LEU A 218 2.93 2.03 -8.70
C LEU A 218 3.76 2.92 -9.63
N TYR A 219 3.15 3.99 -10.09
CA TYR A 219 3.74 4.92 -11.04
C TYR A 219 4.21 6.16 -10.31
N PHE A 220 5.52 6.34 -10.27
CA PHE A 220 6.20 7.48 -9.67
C PHE A 220 6.62 8.45 -10.77
N GLN A 221 6.49 9.75 -10.51
CA GLN A 221 6.93 10.80 -11.44
C GLN A 221 8.14 11.59 -10.90
N HIS A 222 8.36 11.61 -9.58
CA HIS A 222 9.43 12.37 -8.92
C HIS A 222 10.24 11.50 -7.93
N PRO A 223 11.56 11.77 -7.74
CA PRO A 223 12.40 12.65 -8.55
C PRO A 223 12.77 12.03 -9.91
N LYS A 224 12.65 10.71 -10.05
CA LYS A 224 12.80 9.98 -11.30
C LYS A 224 11.50 9.27 -11.62
N SER A 225 11.04 9.39 -12.85
CA SER A 225 9.90 8.62 -13.29
C SER A 225 10.22 7.13 -13.32
N GLY A 226 9.33 6.33 -12.76
CA GLY A 226 9.54 4.90 -12.65
C GLY A 226 8.28 4.14 -12.29
N ILE A 227 8.34 2.84 -12.52
CA ILE A 227 7.25 1.92 -12.20
C ILE A 227 7.79 0.89 -11.23
N LEU A 228 7.19 0.82 -10.04
CA LEU A 228 7.37 -0.30 -9.12
C LEU A 228 6.28 -1.33 -9.43
N ASP A 229 6.69 -2.43 -10.02
CA ASP A 229 5.83 -3.58 -10.34
C ASP A 229 5.96 -4.62 -9.21
N VAL A 230 4.84 -4.93 -8.57
CA VAL A 230 4.72 -5.91 -7.50
C VAL A 230 3.85 -7.05 -8.01
N LYS A 231 4.48 -8.21 -8.27
CA LYS A 231 3.81 -9.41 -8.73
C LYS A 231 4.25 -10.63 -7.92
N ASP A 232 3.33 -11.17 -7.12
CA ASP A 232 3.62 -12.26 -6.17
C ASP A 232 4.82 -11.93 -5.26
N ASN A 233 5.91 -12.70 -5.37
CA ASN A 233 7.15 -12.46 -4.63
C ASN A 233 8.17 -11.62 -5.41
N LYS A 234 7.86 -11.19 -6.63
CA LYS A 234 8.77 -10.46 -7.50
C LYS A 234 8.43 -8.98 -7.46
N ILE A 235 9.43 -8.18 -7.13
CA ILE A 235 9.31 -6.73 -7.03
C ILE A 235 10.37 -6.15 -7.95
N LYS A 236 9.92 -5.40 -8.95
CA LYS A 236 10.80 -4.82 -9.96
C LYS A 236 10.58 -3.33 -10.02
N PHE A 237 11.65 -2.56 -9.90
CA PHE A 237 11.61 -1.13 -10.19
C PHE A 237 12.22 -0.83 -11.55
N THR A 238 11.44 -0.23 -12.44
CA THR A 238 11.88 0.19 -13.77
C THR A 238 12.05 1.70 -13.81
N PHE A 239 13.29 2.19 -13.91
CA PHE A 239 13.61 3.60 -14.08
C PHE A 239 13.52 3.99 -15.57
N TYR A 240 12.84 5.10 -15.86
CA TYR A 240 12.75 5.64 -17.22
C TYR A 240 13.69 6.84 -17.38
N LYS A 241 14.54 6.82 -18.41
CA LYS A 241 15.48 7.94 -18.68
C LYS A 241 14.77 9.20 -19.20
N LYS A 242 13.65 9.05 -19.92
CA LYS A 242 12.91 10.15 -20.53
C LYS A 242 11.64 10.42 -19.71
N GLN A 243 11.51 11.64 -19.22
CA GLN A 243 10.32 12.12 -18.51
C GLN A 243 9.45 12.96 -19.45
N LEU A 244 8.17 13.11 -19.11
CA LEU A 244 7.36 14.19 -19.68
C LEU A 244 7.99 15.51 -19.26
N LYS A 245 8.35 16.37 -20.21
CA LYS A 245 8.45 17.80 -19.91
C LYS A 245 7.02 18.26 -19.66
N ILE A 246 6.66 18.39 -18.39
CA ILE A 246 5.41 19.05 -17.98
C ILE A 246 5.59 20.54 -18.19
#